data_AF-L9Y8I7-F1
#
_entry.id   AF-L9Y8I7-F1
#
_cell.length_a   1.000
_cell.length_b   1.000
_cell.length_c   1.000
_cell.angle_alpha   90.00
_cell.angle_beta   90.00
_cell.angle_gamma   90.00
#
_symmetry.space_group_name_H-M   'P 1'
#
loop_
_entity.id
_entity.type
_entity.pdbx_description
1 polymer ?
#
loop_
_entity_poly.entity_id
_entity_poly.type
_entity_poly.pdbx_seq_one_letter_code
_entity_poly.pdbx_strand_id
1 'polypeptide(L)'
;MDRVEKEYVDDVTEVESLTDEEHAALEDAGLDPDGVVEKRFSYRTLLDEGVDESVAAALRRQFSLPWSYESDGDLDRRSNEVRGLADSERKWIAVSGDDDWQSFDYETEDIDVVPRKKPDERPYPKPTPVTAVTGVGPDDAEKLAEAGIVSADRLATINAFEVADALELDVIHVRTWRHNARELLS
;
A
#
# COMPACT_ATOMS: atom_id res chain seq x y z
N MET A 1 39.60 -26.16 -22.16
CA MET A 1 38.63 -25.06 -22.28
C MET A 1 37.29 -25.66 -21.89
N ASP A 2 37.06 -25.69 -20.57
CA ASP A 2 35.87 -26.20 -19.94
C ASP A 2 34.67 -25.32 -20.28
N ARG A 3 33.64 -25.94 -20.85
CA ARG A 3 32.34 -25.32 -21.07
C ARG A 3 31.52 -25.61 -19.83
N VAL A 4 31.51 -24.66 -18.89
CA VAL A 4 30.66 -24.73 -17.70
C VAL A 4 29.21 -24.60 -18.14
N GLU A 5 28.44 -25.66 -17.91
CA GLU A 5 27.00 -25.69 -18.01
C GLU A 5 26.43 -24.69 -16.99
N LYS A 6 25.71 -23.68 -17.48
CA LYS A 6 24.93 -22.78 -16.62
C LYS A 6 23.67 -23.53 -16.20
N GLU A 7 23.70 -24.06 -14.99
CA GLU A 7 22.53 -24.45 -14.22
C GLU A 7 21.63 -23.20 -14.08
N TYR A 8 20.45 -23.25 -14.69
CA TYR A 8 19.38 -22.29 -14.43
C TYR A 8 18.77 -22.66 -13.09
N VAL A 9 19.03 -21.86 -12.06
CA VAL A 9 18.28 -21.88 -10.81
C VAL A 9 16.98 -21.12 -11.09
N ASP A 10 15.88 -21.87 -11.13
CA ASP A 10 14.52 -21.37 -11.18
C ASP A 10 14.19 -20.82 -9.79
N ASP A 11 14.56 -19.56 -9.53
CA ASP A 11 14.14 -18.83 -8.34
C ASP A 11 12.72 -18.33 -8.61
N VAL A 12 11.74 -19.24 -8.50
CA VAL A 12 10.32 -18.90 -8.53
C VAL A 12 10.07 -18.10 -7.27
N THR A 13 10.06 -16.77 -7.38
CA THR A 13 9.41 -15.92 -6.39
C THR A 13 7.98 -16.44 -6.27
N GLU A 14 7.68 -17.09 -5.15
CA GLU A 14 6.39 -17.69 -4.85
C GLU A 14 5.34 -16.56 -4.90
N VAL A 15 4.71 -16.38 -6.05
CA VAL A 15 3.59 -15.46 -6.23
C VAL A 15 2.54 -15.96 -5.26
N GLU A 16 2.25 -15.18 -4.22
CA GLU A 16 1.24 -15.50 -3.21
C GLU A 16 -0.07 -15.83 -3.94
N SER A 17 -0.34 -17.13 -4.07
CA SER A 17 -1.47 -17.67 -4.82
C SER A 17 -2.54 -18.11 -3.85
N LEU A 18 -3.79 -18.07 -4.32
CA LEU A 18 -4.91 -18.57 -3.56
C LEU A 18 -4.84 -20.09 -3.46
N THR A 19 -5.16 -20.60 -2.29
CA THR A 19 -5.40 -22.03 -2.09
C THR A 19 -6.75 -22.44 -2.69
N ASP A 20 -6.94 -23.73 -2.98
CA ASP A 20 -8.22 -24.25 -3.50
C ASP A 20 -9.39 -23.97 -2.55
N GLU A 21 -9.13 -23.95 -1.24
CA GLU A 21 -10.12 -23.63 -0.21
C GLU A 21 -10.53 -22.15 -0.27
N GLU A 22 -9.57 -21.24 -0.38
CA GLU A 22 -9.83 -19.81 -0.54
C GLU A 22 -10.56 -19.51 -1.85
N HIS A 23 -10.21 -20.21 -2.93
CA HIS A 23 -10.89 -20.09 -4.22
C HIS A 23 -12.37 -20.50 -4.11
N ALA A 24 -12.65 -21.66 -3.53
CA ALA A 24 -14.01 -22.15 -3.35
C ALA A 24 -14.84 -21.23 -2.43
N ALA A 25 -14.24 -20.68 -1.38
CA ALA A 25 -14.91 -19.75 -0.47
C ALA A 25 -15.29 -18.42 -1.16
N LEU A 26 -14.42 -17.92 -2.04
CA LEU A 26 -14.71 -16.71 -2.83
C LEU A 26 -15.80 -16.97 -3.87
N GLU A 27 -15.75 -18.11 -4.56
CA GLU A 27 -16.77 -18.49 -5.54
C GLU A 27 -18.16 -18.72 -4.92
N ASP A 28 -18.23 -19.32 -3.73
CA ASP A 28 -19.50 -19.50 -2.99
C ASP A 28 -20.12 -18.15 -2.59
N ALA A 29 -19.28 -17.16 -2.27
CA ALA A 29 -19.68 -15.78 -2.02
C ALA A 29 -19.93 -14.96 -3.31
N GLY A 30 -19.73 -15.53 -4.50
CA GLY A 30 -19.90 -14.84 -5.78
C GLY A 30 -18.81 -13.79 -6.08
N LEU A 31 -17.67 -13.86 -5.39
CA LEU A 31 -16.53 -12.96 -5.57
C LEU A 31 -15.51 -13.56 -6.54
N ASP A 32 -15.00 -12.72 -7.44
CA ASP A 32 -13.93 -13.10 -8.37
C ASP A 32 -12.60 -13.27 -7.63
N PRO A 33 -11.97 -14.47 -7.63
CA PRO A 33 -10.69 -14.73 -6.96
C PRO A 33 -9.57 -13.79 -7.41
N ASP A 34 -9.51 -13.45 -8.70
CA ASP A 34 -8.54 -12.50 -9.24
C ASP A 34 -8.67 -11.12 -8.58
N GLY A 35 -9.88 -10.73 -8.17
CA GLY A 35 -10.13 -9.46 -7.48
C GLY A 35 -9.43 -9.36 -6.12
N VAL A 36 -9.16 -10.47 -5.43
CA VAL A 36 -8.40 -10.47 -4.18
C VAL A 36 -6.91 -10.22 -4.45
N VAL A 37 -6.34 -10.89 -5.46
CA VAL A 37 -4.94 -10.71 -5.90
C VAL A 37 -4.70 -9.28 -6.41
N GLU A 38 -5.72 -8.67 -6.99
CA GLU A 38 -5.71 -7.27 -7.43
C GLU A 38 -6.05 -6.27 -6.34
N LYS A 39 -6.37 -6.73 -5.13
CA LYS A 39 -6.79 -5.89 -4.00
C LYS A 39 -7.98 -5.02 -4.36
N ARG A 40 -9.02 -5.58 -4.99
CA ARG A 40 -10.29 -4.89 -5.22
C ARG A 40 -11.21 -4.93 -4.01
N PHE A 41 -10.99 -5.90 -3.12
CA PHE A 41 -11.82 -6.12 -1.95
C PHE A 41 -11.11 -5.66 -0.69
N SER A 42 -11.89 -5.07 0.23
CA SER A 42 -11.44 -4.85 1.60
C SER A 42 -11.85 -6.01 2.49
N TYR A 43 -11.19 -6.18 3.63
CA TYR A 43 -11.59 -7.17 4.64
C TYR A 43 -13.08 -7.07 4.99
N ARG A 44 -13.60 -5.84 5.16
CA ARG A 44 -15.02 -5.61 5.46
C ARG A 44 -15.94 -6.04 4.32
N THR A 45 -15.54 -5.82 3.07
CA THR A 45 -16.30 -6.26 1.89
C THR A 45 -16.38 -7.78 1.84
N LEU A 46 -15.27 -8.49 2.10
CA LEU A 46 -15.27 -9.96 2.14
C LEU A 46 -16.28 -10.51 3.16
N LEU A 47 -16.34 -9.92 4.35
CA LEU A 47 -17.31 -10.32 5.39
C LEU A 47 -18.76 -10.01 5.01
N ASP A 48 -19.02 -8.85 4.38
CA ASP A 48 -20.37 -8.42 3.98
C ASP A 48 -20.96 -9.34 2.90
N GLU A 49 -20.11 -9.80 1.98
CA GLU A 49 -20.43 -10.74 0.90
C GLU A 49 -20.48 -12.20 1.38
N GLY A 50 -20.25 -12.45 2.67
CA GLY A 50 -20.47 -13.75 3.31
C GLY A 50 -19.26 -14.68 3.34
N VAL A 51 -18.05 -14.21 3.02
CA VAL A 51 -16.82 -14.99 3.20
C VAL A 51 -16.57 -15.21 4.70
N ASP A 52 -16.20 -16.44 5.08
CA ASP A 52 -15.90 -16.78 6.47
C ASP A 52 -14.80 -15.87 7.06
N GLU A 53 -14.93 -15.51 8.34
CA GLU A 53 -14.03 -14.57 9.00
C GLU A 53 -12.58 -15.05 9.01
N SER A 54 -12.35 -16.36 9.17
CA SER A 54 -11.00 -16.92 9.21
C SER A 54 -10.33 -16.86 7.84
N VAL A 55 -11.09 -17.16 6.78
CA VAL A 55 -10.65 -17.03 5.37
C VAL A 55 -10.38 -15.57 5.04
N ALA A 56 -11.31 -14.66 5.35
CA ALA A 56 -11.14 -13.23 5.13
C ALA A 56 -9.91 -12.66 5.87
N ALA A 57 -9.64 -13.14 7.10
CA ALA A 57 -8.46 -12.76 7.87
C ALA A 57 -7.15 -13.31 7.28
N ALA A 58 -7.16 -14.51 6.72
CA ALA A 58 -6.02 -15.10 6.02
C ALA A 58 -5.70 -14.29 4.75
N LEU A 59 -6.70 -14.09 3.88
CA LEU A 59 -6.59 -13.30 2.65
C LEU A 59 -6.11 -11.87 2.90
N ARG A 60 -6.61 -11.22 3.96
CA ARG A 60 -6.15 -9.87 4.33
C ARG A 60 -4.65 -9.85 4.65
N ARG A 61 -4.15 -10.86 5.39
CA ARG A 61 -2.74 -10.92 5.79
C ARG A 61 -1.84 -11.22 4.60
N GLN A 62 -2.23 -12.19 3.78
CA GLN A 62 -1.50 -12.61 2.59
C GLN A 62 -1.44 -11.45 1.58
N PHE A 63 -2.59 -10.97 1.10
CA PHE A 63 -2.64 -9.95 0.06
C PHE A 63 -2.51 -8.50 0.58
N SER A 64 -2.29 -8.33 1.88
CA SER A 64 -2.23 -7.01 2.54
C SER A 64 -3.44 -6.13 2.21
N LEU A 65 -4.65 -6.71 2.28
CA LEU A 65 -5.88 -6.01 1.92
C LEU A 65 -6.20 -4.88 2.91
N PRO A 66 -6.76 -3.75 2.44
CA PRO A 66 -7.24 -2.70 3.32
C PRO A 66 -8.39 -3.21 4.20
N TRP A 67 -8.55 -2.62 5.38
CA TRP A 67 -9.64 -2.98 6.28
C TRP A 67 -11.02 -2.58 5.71
N SER A 68 -11.09 -1.39 5.09
CA SER A 68 -12.25 -0.84 4.38
C SER A 68 -11.78 0.28 3.42
N TYR A 69 -12.46 0.48 2.28
CA TYR A 69 -12.08 1.50 1.27
C TYR A 69 -12.50 2.94 1.62
N GLU A 70 -13.61 3.11 2.35
CA GLU A 70 -14.08 4.42 2.82
C GLU A 70 -14.52 4.32 4.28
N SER A 71 -14.13 5.32 5.07
CA SER A 71 -14.61 5.56 6.45
C SER A 71 -15.52 6.80 6.50
N ASP A 72 -16.14 7.15 5.37
CA ASP A 72 -17.04 8.29 5.22
C ASP A 72 -18.35 8.02 5.96
N GLY A 73 -18.34 8.29 7.27
CA GLY A 73 -19.52 8.21 8.14
C GLY A 73 -19.35 7.44 9.46
N ASP A 74 -18.31 6.61 9.61
CA ASP A 74 -18.09 5.87 10.88
C ASP A 74 -17.48 6.76 11.98
N LEU A 75 -16.65 7.74 11.58
CA LEU A 75 -16.00 8.67 12.51
C LEU A 75 -16.99 9.64 13.19
N ASP A 76 -17.96 10.21 12.46
CA ASP A 76 -18.97 11.12 13.03
C ASP A 76 -19.91 10.41 14.00
N ARG A 77 -20.32 9.18 13.66
CA ARG A 77 -21.19 8.36 14.51
C ARG A 77 -20.48 7.96 15.81
N ARG A 78 -19.24 7.47 15.72
CA ARG A 78 -18.42 7.12 16.89
C ARG A 78 -18.07 8.34 17.74
N SER A 79 -17.86 9.51 17.12
CA SER A 79 -17.63 10.76 17.84
C SER A 79 -18.83 11.19 18.69
N ASN A 80 -20.07 10.93 18.22
CA ASN A 80 -21.29 11.19 18.99
C ASN A 80 -21.55 10.16 20.11
N GLU A 81 -21.11 8.92 19.92
CA GLU A 81 -21.26 7.85 20.91
C GLU A 81 -20.31 8.01 22.11
N VAL A 82 -19.14 8.65 21.92
CA VAL A 82 -18.20 9.00 23.01
C VAL A 82 -18.63 10.30 23.71
N ARG A 83 -19.82 10.31 24.31
CA ARG A 83 -20.27 11.40 25.20
C ARG A 83 -19.85 11.13 26.65
N GLY A 84 -18.53 11.17 26.92
CA GLY A 84 -18.01 10.83 28.26
C GLY A 84 -16.61 11.32 28.64
N LEU A 85 -15.96 12.19 27.86
CA LEU A 85 -14.58 12.62 28.15
C LEU A 85 -14.44 13.94 28.93
N ALA A 86 -15.53 14.59 29.35
CA ALA A 86 -15.43 15.96 29.90
C ALA A 86 -14.79 16.07 31.31
N ASP A 87 -14.87 15.03 32.14
CA ASP A 87 -14.36 15.09 33.53
C ASP A 87 -12.96 14.46 33.69
N SER A 88 -12.66 13.42 32.92
CA SER A 88 -11.32 12.81 32.89
C SER A 88 -10.28 13.70 32.20
N GLU A 89 -10.70 14.52 31.23
CA GLU A 89 -9.84 15.48 30.54
C GLU A 89 -9.42 16.66 31.43
N ARG A 90 -10.32 17.19 32.28
CA ARG A 90 -9.95 18.24 33.26
C ARG A 90 -8.95 17.75 34.29
N LYS A 91 -9.03 16.47 34.67
CA LYS A 91 -8.08 15.87 35.61
C LYS A 91 -6.70 15.68 34.98
N TRP A 92 -6.65 15.40 33.68
CA TRP A 92 -5.42 15.39 32.89
C TRP A 92 -4.80 16.79 32.77
N ILE A 93 -5.60 17.83 32.50
CA ILE A 93 -5.10 19.22 32.46
C ILE A 93 -4.53 19.66 33.82
N ALA A 94 -5.13 19.25 34.94
CA ALA A 94 -4.64 19.59 36.27
C ALA A 94 -3.33 18.86 36.66
N VAL A 95 -3.06 17.68 36.09
CA VAL A 95 -1.80 16.95 36.28
C VAL A 95 -0.70 17.48 35.33
N SER A 96 -1.10 17.97 34.16
CA SER A 96 -0.19 18.61 33.17
C SER A 96 -0.02 20.11 33.35
N GLY A 97 -0.68 20.71 34.36
CA GLY A 97 -0.63 22.14 34.66
C GLY A 97 0.63 22.57 35.42
N ASP A 98 1.45 21.61 35.83
CA ASP A 98 2.82 21.89 36.21
C ASP A 98 3.63 22.14 34.93
N ASP A 99 4.05 23.40 34.76
CA ASP A 99 5.01 23.88 33.76
C ASP A 99 6.41 23.24 33.95
N ASP A 100 6.50 22.14 34.71
CA ASP A 100 7.70 21.33 34.96
C ASP A 100 8.23 20.66 33.67
N TRP A 101 7.37 20.56 32.66
CA TRP A 101 7.78 20.17 31.30
C TRP A 101 8.49 21.30 30.53
N GLN A 102 8.42 22.56 30.99
CA GLN A 102 9.15 23.72 30.44
C GLN A 102 10.34 24.14 31.33
N SER A 103 10.39 23.73 32.60
CA SER A 103 11.39 24.20 33.57
C SER A 103 12.69 23.39 33.60
N PHE A 104 13.05 22.67 32.54
CA PHE A 104 14.45 22.37 32.32
C PHE A 104 15.15 23.66 31.87
N ASP A 105 15.41 24.54 32.84
CA ASP A 105 16.39 25.61 32.74
C ASP A 105 17.75 24.93 32.59
N TYR A 106 18.05 24.50 31.37
CA TYR A 106 19.42 24.24 30.96
C TYR A 106 20.12 25.59 31.08
N GLU A 107 20.83 25.77 32.19
CA GLU A 107 21.90 26.74 32.33
C GLU A 107 22.67 26.73 31.01
N THR A 108 22.38 27.73 30.18
CA THR A 108 22.85 27.76 28.80
C THR A 108 24.30 28.21 28.88
N GLU A 109 25.17 27.30 29.30
CA GLU A 109 26.56 27.32 28.88
C GLU A 109 26.52 27.43 27.36
N ASP A 110 27.21 28.42 26.80
CA ASP A 110 27.32 28.70 25.36
C ASP A 110 27.71 27.42 24.59
N ILE A 111 26.72 26.60 24.27
CA ILE A 111 26.86 25.51 23.32
C ILE A 111 26.87 26.22 21.98
N ASP A 112 28.08 26.36 21.42
CA ASP A 112 28.30 26.73 20.02
C ASP A 112 27.39 25.84 19.16
N VAL A 113 26.23 26.37 18.76
CA VAL A 113 25.29 25.68 17.90
C VAL A 113 25.97 25.61 16.54
N VAL A 114 26.72 24.53 16.31
CA VAL A 114 27.34 24.25 15.03
C VAL A 114 26.19 24.24 14.01
N PRO A 115 26.11 25.21 13.08
CA PRO A 115 25.02 25.23 12.12
C PRO A 115 25.15 23.97 11.28
N ARG A 116 24.26 23.01 11.53
CA ARG A 116 24.26 21.75 10.79
C ARG A 116 23.85 22.08 9.37
N LYS A 117 24.84 22.26 8.50
CA LYS A 117 24.64 22.48 7.08
C LYS A 117 23.70 21.38 6.60
N LYS A 118 22.50 21.74 6.15
CA LYS A 118 21.60 20.78 5.50
C LYS A 118 22.42 20.14 4.39
N PRO A 119 22.63 18.81 4.40
CA PRO A 119 23.30 18.17 3.29
C PRO A 119 22.54 18.53 2.02
N ASP A 120 23.25 18.78 0.92
CA ASP A 120 22.56 18.75 -0.36
C ASP A 120 21.95 17.36 -0.52
N GLU A 121 20.78 17.34 -1.15
CA GLU A 121 19.86 16.22 -1.20
C GLU A 121 20.58 14.87 -1.35
N ARG A 122 20.30 13.91 -0.46
CA ARG A 122 20.91 12.57 -0.55
C ARG A 122 20.65 12.03 -1.96
N PRO A 123 21.64 11.45 -2.65
CA PRO A 123 21.41 10.86 -3.97
C PRO A 123 20.52 9.62 -3.82
N TYR A 124 19.21 9.84 -3.86
CA TYR A 124 18.26 8.77 -4.11
C TYR A 124 18.35 8.42 -5.60
N PRO A 125 18.49 7.13 -5.96
CA PRO A 125 18.40 6.74 -7.36
C PRO A 125 17.06 7.23 -7.90
N LYS A 126 17.08 7.81 -9.11
CA LYS A 126 15.84 8.21 -9.77
C LYS A 126 15.00 6.96 -10.01
N PRO A 127 13.67 7.01 -9.77
CA PRO A 127 12.82 5.85 -9.99
C PRO A 127 12.90 5.39 -11.45
N THR A 128 12.86 4.08 -11.66
CA THR A 128 12.81 3.49 -13.00
C THR A 128 11.54 4.00 -13.71
N PRO A 129 11.66 4.69 -14.86
CA PRO A 129 10.52 5.30 -15.53
C PRO A 129 9.57 4.25 -16.09
N VAL A 130 8.28 4.57 -16.18
CA VAL A 130 7.25 3.65 -16.70
C VAL A 130 7.51 3.22 -18.15
N THR A 131 8.18 4.06 -18.93
CA THR A 131 8.61 3.76 -20.32
C THR A 131 9.67 2.66 -20.41
N ALA A 132 10.30 2.27 -19.29
CA ALA A 132 11.23 1.14 -19.26
C ALA A 132 10.50 -0.21 -19.16
N VAL A 133 9.19 -0.22 -18.86
CA VAL A 133 8.39 -1.44 -18.73
C VAL A 133 8.05 -2.00 -20.12
N THR A 134 8.38 -3.27 -20.34
CA THR A 134 8.10 -3.96 -21.60
C THR A 134 6.62 -3.90 -21.96
N GLY A 135 6.33 -3.51 -23.20
CA GLY A 135 4.97 -3.43 -23.74
C GLY A 135 4.27 -2.10 -23.48
N VAL A 136 4.82 -1.20 -22.66
CA VAL A 136 4.29 0.16 -22.50
C VAL A 136 4.81 1.03 -23.64
N GLY A 137 3.91 1.46 -24.53
CA GLY A 137 4.23 2.41 -25.59
C GLY A 137 4.37 3.85 -25.07
N PRO A 138 4.89 4.79 -25.88
CA PRO A 138 4.98 6.19 -25.50
C PRO A 138 3.60 6.83 -25.24
N ASP A 139 2.58 6.49 -26.04
CA ASP A 139 1.21 6.98 -25.86
C ASP A 139 0.57 6.41 -24.58
N ASP A 140 0.81 5.13 -24.28
CA ASP A 140 0.34 4.50 -23.05
C ASP A 140 1.04 5.06 -21.82
N ALA A 141 2.34 5.37 -21.91
CA ALA A 141 3.10 6.02 -20.86
C ALA A 141 2.58 7.43 -20.55
N GLU A 142 2.13 8.18 -21.58
CA GLU A 142 1.51 9.49 -21.40
C GLU A 142 0.19 9.37 -20.64
N LYS A 143 -0.70 8.44 -21.04
CA LYS A 143 -1.95 8.16 -20.30
C LYS A 143 -1.71 7.72 -18.86
N LEU A 144 -0.74 6.83 -18.63
CA LEU A 144 -0.36 6.41 -17.29
C LEU A 144 0.16 7.58 -16.45
N ALA A 145 0.90 8.52 -17.06
CA ALA A 145 1.36 9.72 -16.40
C ALA A 145 0.21 10.68 -16.02
N GLU A 146 -0.88 10.73 -16.79
CA GLU A 146 -2.10 11.48 -16.43
C GLU A 146 -2.73 10.97 -15.13
N ALA A 147 -2.64 9.65 -14.85
CA ALA A 147 -3.02 9.04 -13.57
C ALA A 147 -1.92 9.09 -12.49
N GLY A 148 -0.79 9.76 -12.75
CA GLY A 148 0.34 9.85 -11.82
C GLY A 148 1.23 8.60 -11.75
N ILE A 149 1.05 7.65 -12.68
CA ILE A 149 1.82 6.40 -12.76
C ILE A 149 3.05 6.63 -13.65
N VAL A 150 4.06 7.30 -13.10
CA VAL A 150 5.27 7.70 -13.84
C VAL A 150 6.45 6.74 -13.69
N SER A 151 6.34 5.75 -12.80
CA SER A 151 7.42 4.81 -12.48
C SER A 151 6.97 3.34 -12.53
N ALA A 152 7.92 2.45 -12.81
CA ALA A 152 7.71 1.00 -12.77
C ALA A 152 7.26 0.53 -11.37
N ASP A 153 7.83 1.12 -10.31
CA ASP A 153 7.48 0.78 -8.91
C ASP A 153 6.01 1.07 -8.60
N ARG A 154 5.50 2.22 -9.05
CA ARG A 154 4.09 2.57 -8.89
C ARG A 154 3.20 1.65 -9.70
N LEU A 155 3.57 1.34 -10.94
CA LEU A 155 2.82 0.43 -11.81
C LEU A 155 2.77 -1.01 -11.26
N ALA A 156 3.84 -1.48 -10.63
CA ALA A 156 3.94 -2.81 -10.04
C ALA A 156 2.97 -3.00 -8.84
N THR A 157 2.59 -1.92 -8.15
CA THR A 157 1.85 -1.97 -6.88
C THR A 157 0.40 -1.53 -6.99
N ILE A 158 0.03 -0.78 -8.04
CA ILE A 158 -1.32 -0.26 -8.23
C ILE A 158 -2.33 -1.35 -8.62
N ASN A 159 -3.61 -1.08 -8.35
CA ASN A 159 -4.71 -1.94 -8.79
C ASN A 159 -4.94 -1.77 -10.30
N ALA A 160 -4.71 -2.83 -11.07
CA ALA A 160 -4.77 -2.79 -12.53
C ALA A 160 -6.17 -2.46 -13.06
N PHE A 161 -7.23 -2.86 -12.34
CA PHE A 161 -8.59 -2.62 -12.75
C PHE A 161 -9.02 -1.17 -12.56
N GLU A 162 -8.72 -0.58 -11.40
CA GLU A 162 -9.02 0.83 -11.16
C GLU A 162 -8.31 1.72 -12.18
N VAL A 163 -7.08 1.38 -12.55
CA VAL A 163 -6.34 2.09 -13.60
C VAL A 163 -6.95 1.87 -14.97
N ALA A 164 -7.35 0.63 -15.29
CA ALA A 164 -8.01 0.32 -16.55
C ALA A 164 -9.34 1.06 -16.71
N ASP A 165 -10.16 1.09 -15.66
CA ASP A 165 -11.44 1.80 -15.61
C ASP A 165 -11.23 3.31 -15.73
N ALA A 166 -10.35 3.89 -14.91
CA ALA A 166 -10.11 5.33 -14.88
C ALA A 166 -9.49 5.90 -16.18
N LEU A 167 -8.65 5.11 -16.86
CA LEU A 167 -7.98 5.51 -18.11
C LEU A 167 -8.64 4.95 -19.36
N GLU A 168 -9.78 4.25 -19.23
CA GLU A 168 -10.47 3.55 -20.32
C GLU A 168 -9.53 2.63 -21.13
N LEU A 169 -8.63 1.93 -20.41
CA LEU A 169 -7.67 0.99 -20.97
C LEU A 169 -8.16 -0.45 -20.85
N ASP A 170 -7.61 -1.32 -21.70
CA ASP A 170 -7.87 -2.75 -21.58
C ASP A 170 -7.16 -3.32 -20.33
N VAL A 171 -7.94 -3.95 -19.45
CA VAL A 171 -7.44 -4.48 -18.17
C VAL A 171 -6.36 -5.56 -18.34
N ILE A 172 -6.40 -6.35 -19.43
CA ILE A 172 -5.39 -7.39 -19.69
C ILE A 172 -4.05 -6.75 -20.04
N HIS A 173 -4.05 -5.64 -20.78
CA HIS A 173 -2.83 -4.87 -21.02
C HIS A 173 -2.26 -4.29 -19.72
N VAL A 174 -3.08 -3.68 -18.88
CA VAL A 174 -2.61 -3.11 -17.60
C VAL A 174 -2.08 -4.21 -16.66
N ARG A 175 -2.73 -5.38 -16.60
CA ARG A 175 -2.24 -6.57 -15.87
C ARG A 175 -0.87 -7.02 -16.39
N THR A 176 -0.72 -7.08 -17.72
CA THR A 176 0.55 -7.47 -18.36
C THR A 176 1.67 -6.48 -18.05
N TRP A 177 1.39 -5.17 -18.11
CA TRP A 177 2.39 -4.17 -17.77
C TRP A 177 2.77 -4.19 -16.28
N ARG A 178 1.80 -4.38 -15.39
CA ARG A 178 2.07 -4.55 -13.94
C ARG A 178 2.96 -5.77 -13.67
N HIS A 179 2.73 -6.89 -14.35
CA HIS A 179 3.58 -8.06 -14.26
C HIS A 179 5.00 -7.74 -14.75
N ASN A 180 5.15 -7.17 -15.95
CA ASN A 180 6.45 -6.79 -16.51
C ASN A 180 7.20 -5.77 -15.62
N ALA A 181 6.47 -4.87 -14.96
CA ALA A 181 7.05 -3.91 -14.03
C ALA A 181 7.63 -4.59 -12.78
N ARG A 182 7.01 -5.68 -12.30
CA ARG A 182 7.57 -6.49 -11.20
C ARG A 182 8.82 -7.23 -11.62
N GLU A 183 8.78 -7.88 -12.78
CA GLU A 183 9.94 -8.58 -13.35
C GLU A 183 11.13 -7.63 -13.56
N LEU A 184 10.87 -6.37 -13.90
CA LEU A 184 11.91 -5.36 -14.08
C LEU A 184 12.58 -4.90 -12.76
N LEU A 185 11.87 -5.03 -11.64
CA LEU A 185 12.31 -4.56 -10.32
C LEU A 185 12.88 -5.67 -9.43
N SER A 186 12.68 -6.93 -9.81
CA SER A 186 13.30 -8.09 -9.20
C SER A 186 14.79 -8.18 -9.52
#